data_AF-R9IR10-F1
#
_entry.id   AF-R9IR10-F1
#
_cell.length_a   1.000
_cell.length_b   1.000
_cell.length_c   1.000
_cell.angle_alpha   90.00
_cell.angle_beta   90.00
_cell.angle_gamma   90.00
#
_symmetry.space_group_name_H-M   'P 1'
#
loop_
_entity.id
_entity.type
_entity.pdbx_description
1 polymer ?
#
loop_
_entity_poly.entity_id
_entity_poly.type
_entity_poly.pdbx_seq_one_letter_code
_entity_poly.pdbx_strand_id
1 'polypeptide(L)'
;MKEYKLSIVGTTDFIIISPEILRLLLQKIKESPSKQIEIAATSIMPSEYTKYLERMLNSNRDKKLFRFKQIRESELKEEHIYQILETQMKNLQIEQNGCFEYFTLFAEGSKEKYRYHLGTERSFFYICHDEESRFTYVFPDGRQESVVLDWKKE
;
A
#
# COMPACT_ATOMS: atom_id res chain seq x y z
N MET A 1 -21.63 3.97 12.42
CA MET A 1 -20.18 3.79 12.42
C MET A 1 -19.82 2.31 12.47
N LYS A 2 -19.06 1.83 11.48
CA LYS A 2 -18.57 0.46 11.43
C LYS A 2 -17.04 0.47 11.24
N GLU A 3 -16.35 -0.27 12.09
CA GLU A 3 -14.89 -0.37 12.04
C GLU A 3 -14.46 -1.60 11.22
N TYR A 4 -13.44 -1.42 10.40
CA TYR A 4 -12.85 -2.45 9.55
C TYR A 4 -11.35 -2.58 9.79
N LYS A 5 -10.87 -3.81 9.88
CA LYS A 5 -9.46 -4.13 10.14
C LYS A 5 -8.73 -4.39 8.84
N LEU A 6 -7.62 -3.69 8.63
CA LEU A 6 -6.70 -3.91 7.52
C LEU A 6 -5.48 -4.68 8.00
N SER A 7 -5.02 -5.65 7.24
CA SER A 7 -3.79 -6.38 7.55
C SER A 7 -3.09 -6.87 6.28
N ILE A 8 -1.78 -7.06 6.36
CA ILE A 8 -1.00 -7.67 5.27
C ILE A 8 -0.66 -9.09 5.70
N VAL A 9 -1.09 -10.07 4.91
CA VAL A 9 -0.89 -11.48 5.20
C VAL A 9 0.15 -12.10 4.27
N GLY A 10 0.60 -13.32 4.55
CA GLY A 10 1.42 -14.11 3.62
C GLY A 10 2.83 -13.56 3.33
N THR A 11 3.24 -12.46 3.96
CA THR A 11 4.61 -11.93 3.86
C THR A 11 5.43 -12.29 5.10
N THR A 12 6.64 -12.79 4.87
CA THR A 12 7.65 -13.00 5.92
C THR A 12 8.69 -11.90 5.95
N ASP A 13 8.61 -10.97 5.00
CA ASP A 13 9.58 -9.92 4.76
C ASP A 13 9.13 -8.63 5.45
N PHE A 14 10.05 -7.67 5.60
CA PHE A 14 9.80 -6.40 6.25
C PHE A 14 8.64 -5.66 5.58
N ILE A 15 7.62 -5.28 6.36
CA ILE A 15 6.48 -4.52 5.84
C ILE A 15 6.86 -3.04 5.73
N ILE A 16 6.80 -2.51 4.52
CA ILE A 16 7.07 -1.08 4.25
C ILE A 16 5.80 -0.23 4.30
N ILE A 17 4.63 -0.87 4.26
CA ILE A 17 3.33 -0.20 4.34
C ILE A 17 3.10 0.27 5.77
N SER A 18 2.99 1.59 5.91
CA SER A 18 2.58 2.27 7.14
C SER A 18 1.09 2.65 7.08
N PRO A 19 0.49 2.99 8.24
CA PRO A 19 -0.85 3.57 8.30
C PRO A 19 -1.03 4.79 7.39
N GLU A 20 0.00 5.61 7.22
CA GLU A 20 -0.03 6.77 6.34
C GLU A 20 -0.10 6.37 4.85
N ILE A 21 0.63 5.33 4.43
CA ILE A 21 0.53 4.81 3.06
C ILE A 21 -0.89 4.28 2.80
N LEU A 22 -1.46 3.56 3.77
CA LEU A 22 -2.84 3.08 3.69
C LEU A 22 -3.82 4.25 3.61
N ARG A 23 -3.63 5.29 4.42
CA ARG A 23 -4.45 6.51 4.39
C ARG A 23 -4.48 7.13 3.00
N LEU A 24 -3.30 7.34 2.41
CA LEU A 24 -3.17 7.92 1.06
C LEU A 24 -3.86 7.05 0.01
N LEU A 25 -3.68 5.73 0.07
CA LEU A 25 -4.33 4.80 -0.86
C LEU A 25 -5.86 4.79 -0.71
N LEU A 26 -6.36 4.66 0.52
CA LEU A 26 -7.80 4.68 0.80
C LEU A 26 -8.45 5.98 0.35
N GLN A 27 -7.75 7.11 0.53
CA GLN A 27 -8.19 8.41 0.02
C GLN A 27 -8.31 8.39 -1.51
N LYS A 28 -7.33 7.82 -2.23
CA LYS A 28 -7.42 7.67 -3.70
C LYS A 28 -8.58 6.79 -4.14
N ILE A 29 -8.87 5.73 -3.41
CA ILE A 29 -10.01 4.85 -3.71
C ILE A 29 -11.32 5.60 -3.49
N LYS A 30 -11.46 6.28 -2.37
CA LYS A 30 -12.65 7.07 -2.02
C LYS A 30 -12.94 8.22 -3.01
N GLU A 31 -11.89 8.86 -3.52
CA GLU A 31 -12.02 9.94 -4.50
C GLU A 31 -12.30 9.44 -5.92
N SER A 32 -12.15 8.13 -6.17
CA SER A 32 -12.32 7.56 -7.49
C SER A 32 -13.78 7.19 -7.77
N PRO A 33 -14.35 7.58 -8.92
CA PRO A 33 -15.69 7.14 -9.33
C PRO A 33 -15.72 5.68 -9.81
N SER A 34 -14.56 5.02 -9.93
CA SER A 34 -14.41 3.69 -10.51
C SER A 34 -13.58 2.76 -9.62
N LYS A 35 -13.91 1.46 -9.66
CA LYS A 35 -13.13 0.39 -9.01
C LYS A 35 -11.75 0.19 -9.64
N GLN A 36 -11.61 0.53 -10.92
CA GLN A 36 -10.35 0.49 -11.66
C GLN A 36 -9.71 1.86 -11.59
N ILE A 37 -8.52 1.93 -11.01
CA ILE A 37 -7.86 3.17 -10.60
C ILE A 37 -6.43 3.14 -11.10
N GLU A 38 -5.97 4.29 -11.57
CA GLU A 38 -4.58 4.53 -11.93
C GLU A 38 -4.04 5.68 -11.08
N ILE A 39 -2.92 5.44 -10.39
CA ILE A 39 -2.29 6.42 -9.50
C ILE A 39 -0.78 6.46 -9.71
N ALA A 40 -0.19 7.65 -9.61
CA ALA A 40 1.26 7.78 -9.53
C ALA A 40 1.77 7.10 -8.25
N ALA A 41 2.87 6.35 -8.33
CA ALA A 41 3.44 5.66 -7.16
C ALA A 41 3.80 6.67 -6.04
N THR A 42 4.30 7.83 -6.43
CA THR A 42 4.65 8.94 -5.53
C THR A 42 3.46 9.54 -4.78
N SER A 43 2.23 9.31 -5.25
CA SER A 43 1.01 9.80 -4.59
C SER A 43 0.63 9.04 -3.32
N ILE A 44 1.11 7.79 -3.19
CA ILE A 44 0.92 6.96 -1.98
C ILE A 44 2.25 6.64 -1.30
N MET A 45 3.37 6.78 -2.00
CA MET A 45 4.73 6.56 -1.51
C MET A 45 5.59 7.78 -1.85
N PRO A 46 5.53 8.87 -1.04
CA PRO A 46 6.23 10.11 -1.35
C PRO A 46 7.73 9.93 -1.55
N SER A 47 8.34 10.63 -2.51
CA SER A 47 9.73 10.40 -2.93
C SER A 47 10.76 10.46 -1.80
N GLU A 48 10.61 11.36 -0.82
CA GLU A 48 11.51 11.43 0.34
C GLU A 48 11.38 10.20 1.24
N TYR A 49 10.17 9.67 1.40
CA TYR A 49 9.94 8.42 2.12
C TYR A 49 10.48 7.22 1.33
N THR A 50 10.33 7.20 0.01
CA THR A 50 10.94 6.17 -0.86
C THR A 50 12.46 6.15 -0.70
N LYS A 51 13.12 7.31 -0.74
CA LYS A 51 14.58 7.41 -0.51
C LYS A 51 14.99 6.95 0.88
N TYR A 52 14.19 7.28 1.90
CA TYR A 52 14.42 6.79 3.25
C TYR A 52 14.36 5.26 3.31
N LEU A 53 13.30 4.66 2.76
CA LEU A 53 13.13 3.21 2.71
C LEU A 53 14.26 2.54 1.95
N GLU A 54 14.64 3.08 0.80
CA GLU A 54 15.78 2.59 0.02
C GLU A 54 17.05 2.49 0.88
N ARG A 55 17.44 3.58 1.56
CA ARG A 55 18.61 3.60 2.45
C ARG A 55 18.47 2.64 3.63
N MET A 56 17.30 2.63 4.27
CA MET A 56 17.03 1.82 5.46
C MET A 56 17.10 0.32 5.14
N LEU A 57 16.41 -0.11 4.08
CA LEU A 57 16.41 -1.49 3.63
C LEU A 57 17.81 -1.91 3.17
N ASN A 58 18.49 -1.06 2.39
CA ASN A 58 19.85 -1.32 1.92
C ASN A 58 20.87 -1.47 3.07
N SER A 59 20.70 -0.71 4.15
CA SER A 59 21.58 -0.78 5.33
C SER A 59 21.33 -2.01 6.22
N ASN A 60 20.20 -2.71 6.04
CA ASN A 60 19.79 -3.86 6.86
C ASN A 60 19.70 -5.18 6.06
N ARG A 61 20.19 -5.24 4.80
CA ARG A 61 20.02 -6.40 3.90
C ARG A 61 20.67 -7.70 4.40
N ASP A 62 21.64 -7.59 5.30
CA ASP A 62 22.27 -8.75 5.94
C ASP A 62 21.26 -9.56 6.76
N LYS A 63 20.23 -8.89 7.31
CA LYS A 63 19.16 -9.49 8.10
C LYS A 63 18.12 -10.16 7.20
N LYS A 64 17.68 -11.37 7.57
CA LYS A 64 16.71 -12.18 6.80
C LYS A 64 15.41 -11.44 6.47
N LEU A 65 14.89 -10.64 7.40
CA LEU A 65 13.64 -9.89 7.25
C LEU A 65 13.69 -8.88 6.08
N PHE A 66 14.88 -8.43 5.68
CA PHE A 66 15.07 -7.41 4.64
C PHE A 66 15.45 -8.01 3.29
N ARG A 67 15.25 -9.32 3.10
CA ARG A 67 15.53 -10.05 1.86
C ARG A 67 14.24 -10.38 1.13
N PHE A 68 13.82 -9.44 0.28
CA PHE A 68 12.63 -9.56 -0.54
C PHE A 68 12.85 -10.56 -1.67
N LYS A 69 12.17 -11.71 -1.62
CA LYS A 69 12.41 -12.83 -2.56
C LYS A 69 12.17 -12.47 -4.03
N GLN A 70 11.33 -11.48 -4.27
CA GLN A 70 10.99 -10.99 -5.61
C GLN A 70 12.07 -10.12 -6.25
N ILE A 71 13.05 -9.63 -5.47
CA ILE A 71 14.15 -8.80 -5.94
C ILE A 71 15.44 -9.60 -5.89
N ARG A 72 16.13 -9.70 -7.03
CA ARG A 72 17.37 -10.49 -7.17
C ARG A 72 18.62 -9.64 -7.07
N GLU A 73 18.44 -8.34 -7.25
CA GLU A 73 19.46 -7.31 -7.30
C GLU A 73 20.14 -7.16 -5.93
N SER A 74 21.45 -6.95 -5.96
CA SER A 74 22.26 -6.80 -4.75
C SER A 74 21.98 -5.48 -4.02
N GLU A 75 21.50 -4.46 -4.73
CA GLU A 75 21.16 -3.15 -4.19
C GLU A 75 19.74 -2.75 -4.59
N LEU A 76 18.94 -2.37 -3.60
CA LEU A 76 17.60 -1.85 -3.83
C LEU A 76 17.69 -0.42 -4.35
N LYS A 77 16.78 -0.10 -5.26
CA LYS A 77 16.62 1.19 -5.91
C LYS A 77 15.15 1.57 -5.76
N GLU A 78 14.82 2.80 -6.08
CA GLU A 78 13.45 3.32 -6.07
C GLU A 78 12.40 2.35 -6.67
N GLU A 79 12.69 1.77 -7.84
CA GLU A 79 11.79 0.82 -8.52
C GLU A 79 11.50 -0.44 -7.69
N HIS A 80 12.52 -0.92 -6.96
CA HIS A 80 12.39 -2.07 -6.08
C HIS A 80 11.50 -1.74 -4.87
N ILE A 81 11.51 -0.51 -4.36
CA ILE A 81 10.60 -0.08 -3.30
C ILE A 81 9.15 -0.14 -3.76
N TYR A 82 8.89 0.29 -4.99
CA TYR A 82 7.57 0.21 -5.59
C TYR A 82 7.13 -1.24 -5.87
N GLN A 83 8.04 -2.11 -6.30
CA GLN A 83 7.75 -3.56 -6.46
C GLN A 83 7.45 -4.25 -5.11
N ILE A 84 8.15 -3.86 -4.03
CA ILE A 84 7.84 -4.34 -2.68
C ILE A 84 6.45 -3.88 -2.27
N LEU A 85 6.12 -2.60 -2.50
CA LEU A 85 4.79 -2.06 -2.21
C LEU A 85 3.70 -2.82 -2.96
N GLU A 86 3.88 -3.04 -4.27
CA GLU A 86 2.98 -3.82 -5.11
C GLU A 86 2.71 -5.21 -4.51
N THR A 87 3.79 -5.92 -4.13
CA THR A 87 3.70 -7.27 -3.56
C THR A 87 2.94 -7.26 -2.22
N GLN A 88 3.18 -6.27 -1.36
CA GLN A 88 2.49 -6.17 -0.08
C GLN A 88 1.02 -5.74 -0.24
N MET A 89 0.71 -4.88 -1.21
CA MET A 89 -0.67 -4.47 -1.53
C MET A 89 -1.51 -5.60 -2.09
N LYS A 90 -0.93 -6.49 -2.92
CA LYS A 90 -1.61 -7.73 -3.36
C LYS A 90 -2.02 -8.63 -2.20
N ASN A 91 -1.34 -8.52 -1.06
CA ASN A 91 -1.61 -9.27 0.15
C ASN A 91 -2.40 -8.48 1.20
N LEU A 92 -2.85 -7.27 0.87
CA LEU A 92 -3.68 -6.47 1.76
C LEU A 92 -5.08 -7.10 1.85
N GLN A 93 -5.52 -7.31 3.09
CA GLN A 93 -6.85 -7.80 3.41
C GLN A 93 -7.62 -6.80 4.26
N ILE A 94 -8.93 -6.81 4.08
CA ILE A 94 -9.90 -6.19 4.96
C ILE A 94 -10.72 -7.28 5.65
N GLU A 95 -10.67 -7.30 6.98
CA GLU A 95 -11.08 -8.41 7.83
C GLU A 95 -10.34 -9.71 7.47
N GLN A 96 -10.86 -10.46 6.50
CA GLN A 96 -10.31 -11.73 6.00
C GLN A 96 -10.42 -11.83 4.47
N ASN A 97 -10.87 -10.76 3.80
CA ASN A 97 -11.08 -10.73 2.36
C ASN A 97 -9.97 -9.91 1.69
N GLY A 98 -9.56 -10.31 0.50
CA GLY A 98 -8.63 -9.51 -0.31
C GLY A 98 -9.23 -8.13 -0.63
N CYS A 99 -8.37 -7.12 -0.70
CA CYS A 99 -8.78 -5.76 -1.07
C CYS A 99 -8.81 -5.52 -2.58
N PHE A 100 -8.01 -6.27 -3.35
CA PHE A 100 -7.78 -5.99 -4.76
C PHE A 100 -7.94 -7.24 -5.64
N GLU A 101 -8.61 -7.07 -6.78
CA GLU A 101 -8.63 -8.01 -7.90
C GLU A 101 -7.23 -8.06 -8.56
N TYR A 102 -6.61 -6.88 -8.70
CA TYR A 102 -5.22 -6.73 -9.14
C TYR A 102 -4.62 -5.43 -8.59
N PHE A 103 -3.29 -5.38 -8.46
CA PHE A 103 -2.54 -4.20 -8.09
C PHE A 103 -1.16 -4.30 -8.75
N THR A 104 -0.92 -3.55 -9.82
CA THR A 104 0.22 -3.79 -10.72
C THR A 104 1.02 -2.51 -10.94
N LEU A 105 2.34 -2.61 -10.81
CA LEU A 105 3.27 -1.51 -11.10
C LEU A 105 3.57 -1.44 -12.61
N PHE A 106 3.48 -0.24 -13.17
CA PHE A 106 3.91 0.09 -14.52
C PHE A 106 5.01 1.13 -14.48
N ALA A 107 5.99 0.99 -15.39
CA ALA A 107 7.04 1.97 -15.61
C ALA A 107 6.81 2.67 -16.95
N GLU A 108 6.51 3.96 -16.92
CA GLU A 108 6.38 4.80 -18.12
C GLU A 108 7.63 5.66 -18.32
N GLY A 109 7.98 5.97 -19.58
CA GLY A 109 9.16 6.76 -19.93
C GLY A 109 9.05 8.27 -19.65
N SER A 110 8.13 8.72 -18.79
CA SER A 110 7.80 10.13 -18.56
C SER A 110 8.13 10.62 -17.13
N LYS A 111 7.78 11.88 -16.81
CA LYS A 111 8.06 12.56 -15.51
C LYS A 111 7.47 11.84 -14.29
N GLU A 112 6.42 11.05 -14.46
CA GLU A 112 5.86 10.17 -13.42
C GLU A 112 6.18 8.71 -13.77
N LYS A 113 7.47 8.38 -13.67
CA LYS A 113 8.03 7.12 -14.18
C LYS A 113 7.28 5.88 -13.68
N TYR A 114 6.69 5.91 -12.49
CA TYR A 114 6.06 4.75 -11.88
C TYR A 114 4.60 5.01 -11.52
N ARG A 115 3.71 4.13 -11.97
CA ARG A 115 2.26 4.19 -11.74
C ARG A 115 1.73 2.84 -11.31
N TYR A 116 0.71 2.84 -10.46
CA TYR A 116 -0.04 1.63 -10.14
C TYR A 116 -1.38 1.62 -10.86
N HIS A 117 -1.68 0.50 -11.50
CA HIS A 117 -3.02 0.19 -11.97
C HIS A 117 -3.59 -0.83 -11.01
N LEU A 118 -4.74 -0.52 -10.44
CA LEU A 118 -5.38 -1.39 -9.45
C LEU A 118 -6.86 -1.53 -9.74
N GLY A 119 -7.38 -2.73 -9.45
CA GLY A 119 -8.80 -3.05 -9.45
C GLY A 119 -9.19 -3.44 -8.04
N THR A 120 -10.11 -2.70 -7.43
CA THR A 120 -10.60 -3.01 -6.08
C THR A 120 -11.65 -4.10 -6.11
N GLU A 121 -11.63 -4.96 -5.08
CA GLU A 121 -12.75 -5.84 -4.80
C GLU A 121 -14.02 -5.02 -4.53
N ARG A 122 -15.17 -5.51 -4.99
CA ARG A 122 -16.43 -4.74 -4.97
C ARG A 122 -16.82 -4.30 -3.56
N SER A 123 -16.70 -5.21 -2.59
CA SER A 123 -17.01 -4.90 -1.19
C SER A 123 -16.06 -3.84 -0.62
N PHE A 124 -14.76 -3.98 -0.85
CA PHE A 124 -13.74 -3.05 -0.40
C PHE A 124 -13.97 -1.64 -0.96
N PHE A 125 -14.30 -1.53 -2.26
CA PHE A 125 -14.61 -0.25 -2.89
C PHE A 125 -15.75 0.50 -2.19
N TYR A 126 -16.87 -0.18 -1.92
CA TYR A 126 -18.01 0.44 -1.23
C TYR A 126 -17.69 0.80 0.22
N ILE A 127 -16.91 -0.03 0.92
CA ILE A 127 -16.47 0.27 2.28
C ILE A 127 -15.66 1.58 2.30
N CYS A 128 -14.76 1.79 1.33
CA CYS A 128 -13.98 3.03 1.21
C CYS A 128 -14.83 4.28 0.90
N HIS A 129 -16.01 4.12 0.31
CA HIS A 129 -16.93 5.21 -0.02
C HIS A 129 -17.93 5.53 1.09
N ASP A 130 -18.10 4.64 2.06
CA ASP A 130 -19.03 4.82 3.17
C ASP A 130 -18.43 5.75 4.24
N GLU A 131 -19.09 6.88 4.51
CA GLU A 131 -18.66 7.88 5.49
C GLU A 131 -18.67 7.38 6.93
N GLU A 132 -19.41 6.30 7.19
CA GLU A 132 -19.47 5.66 8.50
C GLU A 132 -18.37 4.61 8.70
N SER A 133 -17.59 4.31 7.65
CA SER A 133 -16.46 3.38 7.72
C SER A 133 -15.29 4.00 8.48
N ARG A 134 -14.72 3.22 9.40
CA ARG A 134 -13.46 3.51 10.08
C ARG A 134 -12.49 2.37 9.82
N PHE A 135 -11.21 2.69 9.71
CA PHE A 135 -10.18 1.72 9.37
C PHE A 135 -9.14 1.64 10.48
N THR A 136 -8.74 0.43 10.82
CA THR A 136 -7.66 0.16 11.78
C THR A 136 -6.68 -0.78 11.13
N TYR A 137 -5.41 -0.38 11.05
CA TYR A 137 -4.34 -1.25 10.57
C TYR A 137 -3.83 -2.14 11.69
N VAL A 138 -3.79 -3.44 11.44
CA VAL A 138 -3.30 -4.47 12.35
C VAL A 138 -1.93 -4.94 11.85
N PHE A 139 -0.90 -4.62 12.62
CA PHE A 139 0.47 -5.05 12.35
C PHE A 139 0.64 -6.57 12.58
N PRO A 140 1.67 -7.21 12.01
CA PRO A 140 1.93 -8.64 12.22
C PRO A 140 2.16 -9.03 13.69
N ASP A 141 2.62 -8.10 14.51
CA ASP A 141 2.84 -8.28 15.96
C ASP A 141 1.56 -8.07 16.79
N GLY A 142 0.42 -7.80 16.13
CA GLY A 142 -0.88 -7.56 16.77
C GLY A 142 -1.10 -6.13 17.25
N ARG A 143 -0.11 -5.23 17.13
CA ARG A 143 -0.33 -3.80 17.37
C ARG A 143 -1.38 -3.26 16.40
N GLN A 144 -2.10 -2.24 16.81
CA GLN A 144 -3.19 -1.65 16.04
C GLN A 144 -3.03 -0.13 15.97
N GLU A 145 -3.31 0.45 14.82
CA GLU A 145 -3.25 1.90 14.62
C GLU A 145 -4.41 2.34 13.70
N SER A 146 -5.15 3.37 14.12
CA SER A 146 -6.26 3.90 13.33
C SER A 146 -5.74 4.60 12.06
N VAL A 147 -6.42 4.35 10.94
CA VAL A 147 -6.17 5.02 9.67
C VAL A 147 -7.28 6.05 9.45
N VAL A 148 -6.96 7.33 9.63
CA VAL A 148 -7.93 8.43 9.60
C VAL A 148 -8.03 9.04 8.20
N LEU A 149 -9.20 8.95 7.56
CA LEU A 149 -9.43 9.55 6.25
C LEU A 149 -9.92 11.00 6.36
N ASP A 150 -9.56 11.80 5.36
CA ASP A 150 -10.03 13.18 5.25
C ASP A 150 -11.45 13.17 4.65
N TRP A 151 -12.44 13.64 5.42
CA TRP A 151 -13.80 13.88 4.94
C TRP A 151 -13.91 15.37 4.62
N LYS A 152 -14.23 15.72 3.37
CA LYS A 152 -14.59 17.10 3.05
C LYS A 152 -15.87 17.38 3.85
N LYS A 153 -15.80 18.33 4.78
CA LYS A 153 -17.02 18.92 5.35
C LYS A 153 -17.74 19.61 4.21
N GLU A 154 -19.02 19.26 4.02
CA GLU A 154 -19.96 19.99 3.16
C GLU A 154 -20.07 21.46 3.58
#